data_AF-A0A448Y1A9-F1
#
_entry.id   AF-A0A448Y1A9-F1
#
_cell.length_a   1.000
_cell.length_b   1.000
_cell.length_c   1.000
_cell.angle_alpha   90.00
_cell.angle_beta   90.00
_cell.angle_gamma   90.00
#
_symmetry.space_group_name_H-M   'P 1'
#
loop_
_entity.id
_entity.type
_entity.pdbx_description
1 polymer ?
#
loop_
_entity_poly.entity_id
_entity_poly.type
_entity_poly.pdbx_seq_one_letter_code
_entity_poly.pdbx_strand_id
1 'polypeptide(L)'
;MTNSNKSHAAQDAMTDNQSSGSATSRKRSSGINLSRMRKSYALKPLAIGIASVFLSACGEEKQDAQIYTSLEDCKRDFPDAVERCDAAYKTATEEAMRTSPRFNSEYDCEYEFGANQCRTVNTNSGSVFMPFMAGFMVSQLLSPNRYYSQPLYTSYSPYSSYRSRWVTADGNVFSGDIRKRNYKVGSDTLKPKPTVNRTMKRGGFGSSVRAKSSWGSSSRKGSWGG
;
A
#
# COMPACT_ATOMS: atom_id res chain seq x y z
N MET A 1 -35.23 -11.54 -104.30
CA MET A 1 -34.94 -12.86 -103.73
C MET A 1 -34.68 -12.64 -102.24
N THR A 2 -35.54 -13.01 -101.26
CA THR A 2 -36.04 -14.36 -100.85
C THR A 2 -34.97 -15.23 -100.19
N ASN A 3 -35.16 -15.82 -98.99
CA ASN A 3 -36.17 -15.59 -97.95
C ASN A 3 -35.76 -16.18 -96.57
N SER A 4 -36.36 -15.68 -95.49
CA SER A 4 -36.72 -16.32 -94.19
C SER A 4 -36.00 -17.56 -93.58
N ASN A 5 -35.80 -17.48 -92.24
CA ASN A 5 -36.14 -18.49 -91.20
C ASN A 5 -35.31 -19.79 -91.01
N LYS A 6 -35.42 -20.58 -89.91
CA LYS A 6 -35.75 -20.36 -88.47
C LYS A 6 -35.65 -21.67 -87.63
N SER A 7 -34.88 -21.64 -86.53
CA SER A 7 -34.99 -22.29 -85.19
C SER A 7 -35.60 -23.70 -84.90
N HIS A 8 -35.15 -24.29 -83.77
CA HIS A 8 -35.73 -25.39 -82.93
C HIS A 8 -35.48 -26.86 -83.39
N ALA A 9 -35.54 -27.93 -82.55
CA ALA A 9 -35.91 -28.08 -81.12
C ALA A 9 -35.28 -29.33 -80.42
N ALA A 10 -35.22 -29.35 -79.07
CA ALA A 10 -35.21 -30.48 -78.10
C ALA A 10 -35.12 -29.87 -76.66
N GLN A 11 -35.84 -30.22 -75.57
CA GLN A 11 -36.32 -31.47 -74.93
C GLN A 11 -35.25 -32.20 -74.06
N ASP A 12 -35.49 -32.79 -72.87
CA ASP A 12 -36.58 -32.81 -71.83
C ASP A 12 -36.03 -33.60 -70.57
N ALA A 13 -36.58 -33.69 -69.34
CA ALA A 13 -37.53 -32.92 -68.48
C ALA A 13 -37.56 -33.53 -67.02
N MET A 14 -38.30 -32.92 -66.06
CA MET A 14 -38.65 -33.41 -64.68
C MET A 14 -37.48 -33.47 -63.63
N THR A 15 -37.63 -33.39 -62.29
CA THR A 15 -38.79 -33.35 -61.33
C THR A 15 -38.43 -32.57 -60.02
N ASP A 16 -39.40 -32.21 -59.18
CA ASP A 16 -39.24 -31.38 -57.95
C ASP A 16 -38.86 -32.10 -56.63
N ASN A 17 -38.24 -31.38 -55.68
CA ASN A 17 -38.69 -31.30 -54.27
C ASN A 17 -38.17 -30.05 -53.51
N GLN A 18 -38.76 -29.75 -52.35
CA GLN A 18 -38.58 -28.54 -51.50
C GLN A 18 -37.46 -28.72 -50.43
N SER A 19 -37.04 -27.76 -49.59
CA SER A 19 -37.69 -26.53 -49.11
C SER A 19 -36.75 -25.45 -48.51
N SER A 20 -37.20 -24.19 -48.51
CA SER A 20 -36.95 -23.07 -47.57
C SER A 20 -35.52 -22.62 -47.16
N GLY A 21 -35.21 -21.31 -47.28
CA GLY A 21 -34.11 -20.70 -46.48
C GLY A 21 -33.41 -19.41 -46.95
N SER A 22 -34.15 -18.31 -47.16
CA SER A 22 -33.70 -16.88 -47.32
C SER A 22 -32.32 -16.49 -46.73
N ALA A 23 -31.47 -15.63 -47.32
CA ALA A 23 -31.38 -15.00 -48.65
C ALA A 23 -29.96 -14.39 -48.86
N THR A 24 -29.54 -14.09 -50.10
CA THR A 24 -28.12 -13.85 -50.44
C THR A 24 -27.75 -12.48 -51.05
N SER A 25 -26.54 -12.04 -50.68
CA SER A 25 -25.59 -11.23 -51.48
C SER A 25 -25.82 -9.73 -51.72
N ARG A 26 -24.68 -9.03 -51.86
CA ARG A 26 -24.53 -7.59 -52.16
C ARG A 26 -24.53 -7.32 -53.67
N LYS A 27 -24.77 -6.05 -54.06
CA LYS A 27 -23.80 -5.16 -54.78
C LYS A 27 -24.45 -3.87 -55.32
N ARG A 28 -23.91 -2.68 -54.97
CA ARG A 28 -23.36 -1.65 -55.90
C ARG A 28 -23.12 -0.27 -55.26
N SER A 29 -21.84 0.00 -54.93
CA SER A 29 -21.12 1.27 -55.18
C SER A 29 -19.64 1.01 -54.85
N SER A 30 -18.64 1.10 -55.73
CA SER A 30 -18.23 2.08 -56.76
C SER A 30 -17.30 3.20 -56.23
N GLY A 31 -15.99 2.98 -56.33
CA GLY A 31 -15.01 4.07 -56.46
C GLY A 31 -14.45 4.73 -55.20
N ILE A 32 -13.98 3.98 -54.19
CA ILE A 32 -13.23 4.57 -53.06
C ILE A 32 -11.78 4.88 -53.47
N ASN A 33 -11.48 6.17 -53.67
CA ASN A 33 -10.12 6.65 -53.94
C ASN A 33 -9.27 6.68 -52.65
N LEU A 34 -8.63 5.55 -52.35
CA LEU A 34 -7.77 5.35 -51.16
C LEU A 34 -6.66 6.40 -51.00
N SER A 35 -6.16 6.95 -52.10
CA SER A 35 -5.17 8.03 -52.13
C SER A 35 -5.62 9.29 -51.38
N ARG A 36 -6.92 9.60 -51.36
CA ARG A 36 -7.48 10.77 -50.65
C ARG A 36 -7.76 10.51 -49.16
N MET A 37 -7.61 9.28 -48.67
CA MET A 37 -7.80 8.90 -47.27
C MET A 37 -6.48 8.68 -46.50
N ARG A 38 -5.32 8.84 -47.15
CA ARG A 38 -4.03 8.94 -46.44
C ARG A 38 -3.94 10.27 -45.71
N LYS A 39 -4.48 10.31 -44.50
CA LYS A 39 -4.31 11.42 -43.55
C LYS A 39 -2.82 11.59 -43.27
N SER A 40 -2.22 12.62 -43.86
CA SER A 40 -0.82 12.97 -43.67
C SER A 40 -0.60 13.45 -42.25
N TYR A 41 -0.22 12.53 -41.36
CA TYR A 41 0.27 12.88 -40.03
C TYR A 41 1.59 13.62 -40.19
N ALA A 42 1.51 14.94 -40.25
CA ALA A 42 2.66 15.81 -40.15
C ALA A 42 3.36 15.51 -38.81
N LEU A 43 4.49 14.82 -38.89
CA LEU A 43 5.35 14.54 -37.75
C LEU A 43 5.95 15.86 -37.26
N LYS A 44 5.18 16.59 -36.45
CA LYS A 44 5.76 17.59 -35.56
C LYS A 44 6.87 16.88 -34.78
N PRO A 45 8.11 17.36 -34.79
CA PRO A 45 9.13 16.80 -33.92
C PRO A 45 8.68 17.08 -32.49
N LEU A 46 8.18 16.03 -31.82
CA LEU A 46 8.14 16.02 -30.37
C LEU A 46 9.60 16.18 -29.94
N ALA A 47 9.92 17.35 -29.40
CA ALA A 47 11.19 17.54 -28.75
C ALA A 47 11.25 16.52 -27.62
N ILE A 48 12.03 15.44 -27.81
CA ILE A 48 12.36 14.49 -26.76
C ILE A 48 13.32 15.24 -25.85
N GLY A 49 12.76 16.11 -25.01
CA GLY A 49 13.46 16.69 -23.90
C GLY A 49 13.93 15.52 -23.06
N ILE A 50 15.24 15.29 -23.06
CA ILE A 50 15.88 14.34 -22.16
C ILE A 50 15.79 14.99 -20.77
N ALA A 51 14.60 14.86 -20.18
CA ALA A 51 14.45 14.91 -18.75
C ALA A 51 15.32 13.77 -18.23
N SER A 52 16.55 14.10 -17.84
CA SER A 52 17.35 13.32 -16.93
C SER A 52 16.61 13.27 -15.60
N VAL A 53 15.54 12.46 -15.57
CA VAL A 53 14.98 11.93 -14.35
C VAL A 53 16.14 11.22 -13.70
N PHE A 54 16.75 11.89 -12.73
CA PHE A 54 17.65 11.26 -11.77
C PHE A 54 16.79 10.24 -11.03
N LEU A 55 16.68 9.06 -11.63
CA LEU A 55 16.13 7.87 -11.03
C LEU A 55 17.19 7.42 -10.02
N SER A 56 17.33 8.20 -8.96
CA SER A 56 17.98 7.80 -7.73
C SER A 56 17.33 6.48 -7.36
N ALA A 57 18.08 5.40 -7.57
CA ALA A 57 17.60 4.08 -7.26
C ALA A 57 17.40 4.04 -5.75
N CYS A 58 16.13 4.15 -5.32
CA CYS A 58 15.73 4.10 -3.92
C CYS A 58 15.87 2.66 -3.38
N GLY A 59 17.11 2.17 -3.39
CA GLY A 59 17.55 1.16 -2.45
C GLY A 59 17.45 1.78 -1.07
N GLU A 60 16.31 1.54 -0.40
CA GLU A 60 16.16 1.85 1.02
C GLU A 60 17.37 1.24 1.75
N GLU A 61 18.20 2.06 2.38
CA GLU A 61 19.23 1.55 3.28
C GLU A 61 18.52 0.93 4.48
N LYS A 62 18.43 -0.41 4.52
CA LYS A 62 17.71 -1.14 5.57
C LYS A 62 18.63 -1.37 6.75
N GLN A 63 18.54 -0.44 7.69
CA GLN A 63 19.32 -0.42 8.92
C GLN A 63 18.80 -1.46 9.90
N ASP A 64 19.70 -2.07 10.67
CA ASP A 64 19.31 -3.00 11.73
C ASP A 64 18.75 -2.23 12.92
N ALA A 65 17.56 -2.66 13.35
CA ALA A 65 16.83 -2.15 14.48
C ALA A 65 16.38 -3.30 15.39
N GLN A 66 16.51 -3.08 16.68
CA GLN A 66 16.21 -4.05 17.73
C GLN A 66 15.11 -3.47 18.63
N ILE A 67 14.21 -4.34 19.10
CA ILE A 67 13.07 -3.96 19.93
C ILE A 67 13.29 -4.42 21.36
N TYR A 68 13.14 -3.49 22.29
CA TYR A 68 13.29 -3.71 23.73
C TYR A 68 11.97 -3.48 24.45
N THR A 69 11.57 -4.43 25.29
CA THR A 69 10.39 -4.29 26.17
C THR A 69 10.72 -3.53 27.46
N SER A 70 11.97 -3.59 27.90
CA SER A 70 12.44 -2.90 29.10
C SER A 70 13.84 -2.31 28.88
N LEU A 71 14.22 -1.42 29.78
CA LEU A 71 15.49 -0.70 29.77
C LEU A 71 16.66 -1.63 30.19
N GLU A 72 16.37 -2.60 31.04
CA GLU A 72 17.29 -3.64 31.52
C GLU A 72 17.61 -4.65 30.41
N ASP A 73 16.64 -5.02 29.56
CA ASP A 73 16.91 -5.85 28.38
C ASP A 73 17.93 -5.16 27.44
N CYS A 74 17.83 -3.85 27.24
CA CYS A 74 18.78 -3.08 26.43
C CYS A 74 20.17 -3.05 27.07
N LYS A 75 20.25 -2.81 28.38
CA LYS A 75 21.52 -2.78 29.13
C LYS A 75 22.22 -4.14 29.21
N ARG A 76 21.46 -5.24 29.22
CA ARG A 76 22.01 -6.62 29.17
C ARG A 76 22.61 -6.94 27.80
N ASP A 77 21.98 -6.49 26.72
CA ASP A 77 22.47 -6.68 25.36
C ASP A 77 23.63 -5.73 25.01
N PHE A 78 23.68 -4.54 25.62
CA PHE A 78 24.71 -3.51 25.39
C PHE A 78 25.31 -2.94 26.69
N PRO A 79 26.12 -3.73 27.43
CA PRO A 79 26.74 -3.30 28.69
C PRO A 79 27.69 -2.10 28.52
N ASP A 80 28.35 -1.98 27.36
CA ASP A 80 29.28 -0.86 27.07
C ASP A 80 28.56 0.44 26.65
N ALA A 81 27.23 0.41 26.46
CA ALA A 81 26.45 1.54 25.96
C ALA A 81 25.20 1.84 26.80
N VAL A 82 25.25 1.53 28.10
CA VAL A 82 24.18 1.73 29.10
C VAL A 82 23.50 3.11 28.99
N GLU A 83 24.28 4.19 28.93
CA GLU A 83 23.75 5.56 28.81
C GLU A 83 22.95 5.78 27.51
N ARG A 84 23.31 5.12 26.41
CA ARG A 84 22.56 5.18 25.15
C ARG A 84 21.24 4.43 25.24
N CYS A 85 21.17 3.35 26.02
CA CYS A 85 19.90 2.67 26.34
C CYS A 85 18.97 3.56 27.19
N ASP A 86 19.50 4.22 28.23
CA ASP A 86 18.75 5.18 29.04
C ASP A 86 18.20 6.35 28.19
N ALA A 87 19.07 6.93 27.35
CA ALA A 87 18.70 8.05 26.48
C ALA A 87 17.66 7.63 25.42
N ALA A 88 17.84 6.48 24.76
CA ALA A 88 16.89 5.95 23.78
C ALA A 88 15.51 5.67 24.41
N TYR A 89 15.46 5.07 25.60
CA TYR A 89 14.21 4.83 26.33
C TYR A 89 13.50 6.14 26.70
N LYS A 90 14.26 7.16 27.15
CA LYS A 90 13.72 8.50 27.42
C LYS A 90 13.13 9.15 26.16
N THR A 91 13.86 9.11 25.03
CA THR A 91 13.37 9.61 23.73
C THR A 91 12.11 8.89 23.27
N ALA A 92 12.05 7.55 23.40
CA ALA A 92 10.84 6.79 23.07
C ALA A 92 9.65 7.17 23.96
N THR A 93 9.89 7.49 25.23
CA THR A 93 8.86 7.90 26.20
C THR A 93 8.31 9.30 25.90
N GLU A 94 9.16 10.22 25.49
CA GLU A 94 8.76 11.57 25.06
C GLU A 94 8.00 11.51 23.72
N GLU A 95 8.52 10.80 22.72
CA GLU A 95 7.83 10.55 21.46
C GLU A 95 6.50 9.80 21.68
N ALA A 96 6.37 8.94 22.69
CA ALA A 96 5.08 8.32 23.03
C ALA A 96 4.05 9.39 23.45
N MET A 97 4.38 10.29 24.37
CA MET A 97 3.45 11.36 24.78
C MET A 97 2.96 12.22 23.59
N ARG A 98 3.79 12.37 22.56
CA ARG A 98 3.53 13.15 21.35
C ARG A 98 2.83 12.38 20.23
N THR A 99 3.00 11.05 20.16
CA THR A 99 2.56 10.22 19.02
C THR A 99 1.62 9.06 19.37
N SER A 100 1.39 8.75 20.65
CA SER A 100 0.47 7.68 21.07
C SER A 100 -0.93 7.84 20.46
N PRO A 101 -1.60 6.74 20.08
CA PRO A 101 -3.02 6.75 19.76
C PRO A 101 -3.83 7.33 20.94
N ARG A 102 -4.69 8.31 20.66
CA ARG A 102 -5.54 8.95 21.68
C ARG A 102 -6.97 8.44 21.59
N PHE A 103 -7.63 8.24 22.72
CA PHE A 103 -9.01 7.77 22.82
C PHE A 103 -9.88 8.69 23.69
N ASN A 104 -11.18 8.74 23.39
CA ASN A 104 -12.16 9.50 24.17
C ASN A 104 -12.67 8.74 25.43
N SER A 105 -12.32 7.46 25.58
CA SER A 105 -12.81 6.60 26.66
C SER A 105 -11.73 5.59 27.05
N GLU A 106 -11.64 5.29 28.34
CA GLU A 106 -10.76 4.27 28.91
C GLU A 106 -11.06 2.90 28.31
N TYR A 107 -12.34 2.50 28.29
CA TYR A 107 -12.82 1.26 27.72
C TYR A 107 -12.43 1.06 26.24
N ASP A 108 -12.48 2.13 25.44
CA ASP A 108 -12.08 2.08 24.02
C ASP A 108 -10.56 1.85 23.86
N CYS A 109 -9.76 2.33 24.81
CA CYS A 109 -8.31 2.14 24.85
C CYS A 109 -7.96 0.73 25.38
N GLU A 110 -8.51 0.33 26.53
CA GLU A 110 -8.28 -0.99 27.13
C GLU A 110 -8.77 -2.14 26.25
N TYR A 111 -9.83 -1.94 25.47
CA TYR A 111 -10.29 -2.94 24.52
C TYR A 111 -9.27 -3.23 23.40
N GLU A 112 -8.51 -2.23 22.96
CA GLU A 112 -7.49 -2.37 21.92
C GLU A 112 -6.14 -2.84 22.49
N PHE A 113 -5.76 -2.34 23.68
CA PHE A 113 -4.42 -2.45 24.28
C PHE A 113 -4.34 -3.27 25.58
N GLY A 114 -5.45 -3.73 26.14
CA GLY A 114 -5.51 -4.52 27.38
C GLY A 114 -5.88 -3.71 28.63
N ALA A 115 -6.41 -4.40 29.64
CA ALA A 115 -6.79 -3.79 30.91
C ALA A 115 -5.56 -3.22 31.66
N ASN A 116 -5.73 -2.05 32.27
CA ASN A 116 -4.70 -1.23 32.92
C ASN A 116 -3.53 -0.83 31.99
N GLN A 117 -3.65 -0.99 30.66
CA GLN A 117 -2.61 -0.59 29.70
C GLN A 117 -2.80 0.84 29.15
N CYS A 118 -3.64 1.65 29.80
CA CYS A 118 -3.97 3.01 29.40
C CYS A 118 -3.81 4.00 30.55
N ARG A 119 -3.46 5.24 30.22
CA ARG A 119 -3.37 6.38 31.14
C ARG A 119 -4.26 7.52 30.67
N THR A 120 -4.92 8.19 31.62
CA THR A 120 -5.58 9.47 31.36
C THR A 120 -4.55 10.60 31.26
N VAL A 121 -4.73 11.51 30.30
CA VAL A 121 -3.90 12.71 30.12
C VAL A 121 -4.82 13.89 29.83
N ASN A 122 -4.74 14.92 30.69
CA ASN A 122 -5.52 16.13 30.52
C ASN A 122 -4.95 16.99 29.38
N THR A 123 -5.81 17.34 28.43
CA THR A 123 -5.52 18.25 27.31
C THR A 123 -6.43 19.48 27.44
N ASN A 124 -6.09 20.60 26.79
CA ASN A 124 -6.90 21.84 26.80
C ASN A 124 -8.35 21.65 26.29
N SER A 125 -8.64 20.51 25.63
CA SER A 125 -9.97 20.12 25.13
C SER A 125 -10.64 19.00 25.94
N GLY A 126 -10.15 18.68 27.15
CA GLY A 126 -10.63 17.59 28.00
C GLY A 126 -9.61 16.48 28.22
N SER A 127 -9.99 15.46 29.01
CA SER A 127 -9.17 14.27 29.23
C SER A 127 -9.17 13.35 28.00
N VAL A 128 -8.00 12.80 27.67
CA VAL A 128 -7.85 11.76 26.63
C VAL A 128 -7.10 10.57 27.22
N PHE A 129 -7.47 9.37 26.79
CA PHE A 129 -6.80 8.14 27.19
C PHE A 129 -5.74 7.77 26.15
N MET A 130 -4.52 7.46 26.60
CA MET A 130 -3.43 7.01 25.73
C MET A 130 -2.87 5.69 26.27
N PRO A 131 -2.55 4.72 25.41
CA PRO A 131 -1.94 3.47 25.84
C PRO A 131 -0.49 3.71 26.32
N PHE A 132 -0.01 2.82 27.17
CA PHE A 132 1.44 2.67 27.37
C PHE A 132 2.08 2.07 26.11
N MET A 133 3.39 2.31 25.92
CA MET A 133 4.13 1.60 24.88
C MET A 133 4.34 0.14 25.33
N ALA A 134 4.22 -0.80 24.41
CA ALA A 134 4.55 -2.21 24.64
C ALA A 134 6.07 -2.49 24.54
N GLY A 135 6.83 -1.50 24.07
CA GLY A 135 8.28 -1.51 23.97
C GLY A 135 8.77 -0.32 23.16
N PHE A 136 10.09 -0.24 22.97
CA PHE A 136 10.75 0.76 22.15
C PHE A 136 11.65 0.09 21.12
N MET A 137 11.57 0.54 19.87
CA MET A 137 12.55 0.21 18.85
C MET A 137 13.77 1.11 19.02
N VAL A 138 14.96 0.58 18.82
CA VAL A 138 16.18 1.37 18.66
C VAL A 138 16.95 0.86 17.43
N SER A 139 17.37 1.77 16.54
CA SER A 139 18.33 1.45 15.48
C SER A 139 19.69 2.09 15.76
N GLN A 140 20.74 1.48 15.21
CA GLN A 140 22.08 2.08 15.15
C GLN A 140 22.67 2.49 16.52
N LEU A 141 22.34 1.76 17.59
CA LEU A 141 22.79 2.02 18.97
C LEU A 141 24.30 2.18 19.13
N LEU A 142 25.08 1.44 18.32
CA LEU A 142 26.54 1.50 18.30
C LEU A 142 27.12 2.55 17.33
N SER A 143 26.34 3.07 16.39
CA SER A 143 26.84 4.04 15.38
C SER A 143 27.19 5.40 16.01
N PRO A 144 28.23 6.09 15.52
CA PRO A 144 28.73 7.31 16.15
C PRO A 144 27.88 8.58 15.88
N ASN A 145 27.06 8.58 14.82
CA ASN A 145 26.43 9.81 14.32
C ASN A 145 25.07 10.12 14.97
N ARG A 146 24.11 9.19 14.87
CA ARG A 146 22.78 9.25 15.51
C ARG A 146 22.24 7.84 15.72
N TYR A 147 21.68 7.58 16.90
CA TYR A 147 20.70 6.52 17.10
C TYR A 147 19.29 7.06 16.84
N TYR A 148 18.35 6.20 16.49
CA TYR A 148 16.93 6.55 16.43
C TYR A 148 16.16 5.62 17.36
N SER A 149 15.24 6.17 18.15
CA SER A 149 14.31 5.37 18.95
C SER A 149 12.87 5.80 18.76
N GLN A 150 11.95 4.83 18.79
CA GLN A 150 10.51 5.07 18.64
C GLN A 150 9.70 4.14 19.55
N PRO A 151 8.58 4.64 20.11
CA PRO A 151 7.64 3.81 20.86
C PRO A 151 6.90 2.85 19.92
N LEU A 152 6.76 1.62 20.38
CA LEU A 152 5.96 0.58 19.74
C LEU A 152 4.79 0.18 20.61
N TYR A 153 3.72 -0.22 19.95
CA TYR A 153 2.49 -0.71 20.56
C TYR A 153 2.18 -2.07 19.95
N THR A 154 1.45 -2.92 20.67
CA THR A 154 0.81 -4.12 20.13
C THR A 154 -0.65 -4.08 20.52
N SER A 155 -1.53 -4.58 19.65
CA SER A 155 -2.91 -4.80 20.06
C SER A 155 -3.01 -6.10 20.87
N TYR A 156 -3.94 -6.13 21.82
CA TYR A 156 -4.31 -7.34 22.56
C TYR A 156 -5.75 -7.79 22.26
N SER A 157 -6.55 -6.95 21.59
CA SER A 157 -7.93 -7.28 21.23
C SER A 157 -8.02 -8.57 20.39
N PRO A 158 -8.84 -9.57 20.76
CA PRO A 158 -8.94 -10.83 20.01
C PRO A 158 -9.49 -10.66 18.59
N TYR A 159 -10.17 -9.55 18.30
CA TYR A 159 -10.71 -9.21 16.98
C TYR A 159 -9.75 -8.34 16.12
N SER A 160 -8.54 -8.06 16.62
CA SER A 160 -7.54 -7.26 15.91
C SER A 160 -6.63 -8.14 15.04
N SER A 161 -6.56 -7.85 13.75
CA SER A 161 -5.58 -8.42 12.80
C SER A 161 -4.13 -8.00 13.09
N TYR A 162 -3.92 -7.22 14.14
CA TYR A 162 -2.63 -6.74 14.64
C TYR A 162 -2.37 -7.18 16.08
N ARG A 163 -3.15 -8.14 16.60
CA ARG A 163 -2.90 -8.78 17.89
C ARG A 163 -1.54 -9.49 17.90
N SER A 164 -0.79 -9.33 18.97
CA SER A 164 0.57 -9.88 19.13
C SER A 164 1.54 -9.48 18.02
N ARG A 165 1.44 -8.26 17.47
CA ARG A 165 2.36 -7.73 16.44
C ARG A 165 2.87 -6.35 16.84
N TRP A 166 4.14 -6.09 16.53
CA TRP A 166 4.72 -4.76 16.70
C TRP A 166 4.15 -3.76 15.70
N VAL A 167 3.69 -2.62 16.20
CA VAL A 167 3.10 -1.52 15.43
C VAL A 167 3.71 -0.19 15.90
N THR A 168 4.22 0.63 14.97
CA THR A 168 4.65 2.01 15.28
C THR A 168 3.45 2.92 15.58
N ALA A 169 3.67 4.05 16.26
CA ALA A 169 2.65 5.08 16.47
C ALA A 169 1.89 5.49 15.18
N ASP A 170 2.62 5.63 14.07
CA ASP A 170 2.14 5.97 12.71
C ASP A 170 1.40 4.82 12.00
N GLY A 171 1.38 3.62 12.58
CA GLY A 171 0.63 2.48 12.07
C GLY A 171 1.38 1.56 11.09
N ASN A 172 2.70 1.70 10.92
CA ASN A 172 3.50 0.65 10.27
C ASN A 172 3.50 -0.61 11.13
N VAL A 173 3.30 -1.77 10.51
CA VAL A 173 3.26 -3.08 11.19
C VAL A 173 4.47 -3.90 10.76
N PHE A 174 5.23 -4.40 11.72
CA PHE A 174 6.37 -5.27 11.42
C PHE A 174 5.92 -6.73 11.15
N SER A 175 6.76 -7.49 10.45
CA SER A 175 6.44 -8.87 10.06
C SER A 175 6.72 -9.88 11.18
N GLY A 176 5.78 -10.79 11.42
CA GLY A 176 5.85 -11.76 12.53
C GLY A 176 5.19 -11.28 13.82
N ASP A 177 5.41 -12.06 14.87
CA ASP A 177 4.87 -11.92 16.23
C ASP A 177 5.78 -11.05 17.12
N ILE A 178 5.25 -10.49 18.22
CA ILE A 178 6.01 -9.71 19.23
C ILE A 178 7.26 -10.41 19.78
N ARG A 179 7.33 -11.74 19.74
CA ARG A 179 8.54 -12.53 20.07
C ARG A 179 9.74 -12.18 19.20
N LYS A 180 9.53 -11.74 17.95
CA LYS A 180 10.59 -11.27 17.07
C LYS A 180 10.98 -9.85 17.48
N ARG A 181 12.23 -9.66 17.92
CA ARG A 181 12.77 -8.35 18.31
C ARG A 181 13.68 -7.69 17.28
N ASN A 182 14.28 -8.47 16.37
CA ASN A 182 15.21 -7.97 15.37
C ASN A 182 14.55 -7.69 14.00
N TYR A 183 14.81 -6.52 13.41
CA TYR A 183 14.26 -6.08 12.14
C TYR A 183 15.25 -5.27 11.30
N LYS A 184 15.24 -5.49 9.98
CA LYS A 184 15.85 -4.59 9.00
C LYS A 184 14.80 -3.59 8.52
N VAL A 185 15.00 -2.31 8.80
CA VAL A 185 14.00 -1.25 8.63
C VAL A 185 14.54 -0.11 7.76
N GLY A 186 13.72 0.40 6.84
CA GLY A 186 14.10 1.54 6.00
C GLY A 186 14.10 2.85 6.79
N SER A 187 14.94 3.81 6.40
CA SER A 187 15.09 5.09 7.11
C SER A 187 13.79 5.89 7.30
N ASP A 188 12.80 5.75 6.41
CA ASP A 188 11.45 6.34 6.57
C ASP A 188 10.70 5.85 7.81
N THR A 189 10.93 4.60 8.24
CA THR A 189 10.38 4.10 9.49
C THR A 189 10.98 4.84 10.68
N LEU A 190 12.27 5.20 10.63
CA LEU A 190 13.04 5.82 11.71
C LEU A 190 12.85 7.35 11.82
N LYS A 191 12.45 8.02 10.73
CA LYS A 191 12.13 9.47 10.73
C LYS A 191 11.14 9.84 11.84
N PRO A 192 11.34 10.95 12.58
CA PRO A 192 10.39 11.46 13.57
C PRO A 192 8.96 11.60 13.00
N LYS A 193 7.95 11.28 13.80
CA LYS A 193 6.56 11.23 13.36
C LYS A 193 5.79 12.52 13.71
N PRO A 194 4.72 12.87 12.98
CA PRO A 194 3.90 14.03 13.33
C PRO A 194 3.17 13.82 14.67
N THR A 195 2.88 14.92 15.37
CA THR A 195 2.13 14.87 16.64
C THR A 195 0.69 14.38 16.40
N VAL A 196 0.25 13.38 17.15
CA VAL A 196 -1.12 12.84 17.03
C VAL A 196 -2.09 13.66 17.86
N ASN A 197 -2.70 14.66 17.23
CA ASN A 197 -3.70 15.53 17.87
C ASN A 197 -5.14 15.01 17.78
N ARG A 198 -5.40 13.95 16.99
CA ARG A 198 -6.76 13.41 16.77
C ARG A 198 -7.04 12.22 17.70
N THR A 199 -8.19 12.25 18.36
CA THR A 199 -8.70 11.10 19.10
C THR A 199 -9.41 10.11 18.18
N MET A 200 -9.43 8.85 18.62
CA MET A 200 -10.02 7.69 17.97
C MET A 200 -11.11 7.10 18.86
N LYS A 201 -11.99 6.29 18.25
CA LYS A 201 -12.90 5.37 18.94
C LYS A 201 -12.33 3.94 18.84
N ARG A 202 -12.95 2.99 19.55
CA ARG A 202 -12.72 1.53 19.45
C ARG A 202 -12.59 1.08 17.98
N GLY A 203 -11.62 0.20 17.69
CA GLY A 203 -11.26 -0.23 16.33
C GLY A 203 -10.56 0.84 15.47
N GLY A 204 -10.44 2.09 15.94
CA GLY A 204 -9.82 3.20 15.22
C GLY A 204 -8.33 2.99 14.99
N PHE A 205 -7.59 2.49 15.98
CA PHE A 205 -6.18 2.12 15.84
C PHE A 205 -5.98 1.03 14.77
N GLY A 206 -6.72 -0.08 14.87
CA GLY A 206 -6.70 -1.10 13.81
C GLY A 206 -7.09 -0.57 12.42
N SER A 207 -7.85 0.53 12.35
CA SER A 207 -8.24 1.18 11.09
C SER A 207 -7.19 2.15 10.54
N SER A 208 -6.51 2.93 11.38
CA SER A 208 -5.36 3.76 10.95
C SER A 208 -4.18 2.88 10.50
N VAL A 209 -3.98 1.75 11.16
CA VAL A 209 -2.99 0.73 10.79
C VAL A 209 -3.33 0.10 9.43
N ARG A 210 -4.60 -0.26 9.18
CA ARG A 210 -5.07 -0.73 7.86
C ARG A 210 -4.79 0.32 6.80
N ALA A 211 -5.21 1.57 7.03
CA ALA A 211 -4.96 2.67 6.11
C ALA A 211 -3.46 2.84 5.80
N LYS A 212 -2.58 2.85 6.81
CA LYS A 212 -1.13 2.97 6.57
C LYS A 212 -0.57 1.82 5.75
N SER A 213 -1.05 0.59 5.98
CA SER A 213 -0.61 -0.59 5.23
C SER A 213 -1.03 -0.57 3.75
N SER A 214 -2.27 -0.19 3.43
CA SER A 214 -2.79 -0.22 2.04
C SER A 214 -2.08 0.76 1.11
N TRP A 215 -1.60 1.89 1.62
CA TRP A 215 -0.91 2.91 0.83
C TRP A 215 0.60 2.61 0.69
N GLY A 216 1.17 1.81 1.59
CA GLY A 216 2.55 1.30 1.49
C GLY A 216 2.72 0.07 0.59
N SER A 217 1.62 -0.62 0.23
CA SER A 217 1.66 -1.84 -0.61
C SER A 217 1.65 -1.60 -2.12
N SER A 218 1.86 -0.36 -2.58
CA SER A 218 1.79 0.05 -3.99
C SER A 218 3.01 -0.33 -4.84
N SER A 219 3.56 -1.54 -4.64
CA SER A 219 4.61 -2.09 -5.51
C SER A 219 4.25 -3.48 -6.06
N ARG A 220 4.27 -3.59 -7.40
CA ARG A 220 4.24 -4.84 -8.18
C ARG A 220 3.01 -5.74 -8.00
N LYS A 221 1.90 -5.38 -8.65
CA LYS A 221 1.07 -6.38 -9.37
C LYS A 221 1.05 -6.05 -10.85
N GLY A 222 1.93 -6.69 -11.62
CA GLY A 222 1.90 -6.61 -13.08
C GLY A 222 0.64 -7.30 -13.59
N SER A 223 -0.22 -6.56 -14.30
CA SER A 223 -1.41 -7.08 -14.96
C SER A 223 -1.24 -7.01 -16.47
N TRP A 224 -0.38 -7.85 -17.01
CA TRP A 224 -0.43 -8.19 -18.44
C TRP A 224 -1.45 -9.32 -18.63
N GLY A 225 -2.45 -9.09 -19.47
CA GLY A 225 -3.50 -10.05 -19.80
C GLY A 225 -4.53 -9.41 -20.72
N GLY A 226 -4.84 -10.08 -21.83
CA GLY A 226 -5.54 -9.52 -22.99
C GLY A 226 -4.58 -9.44 -24.17
#